data_AF-A0A0D5YHH3-F1
#
_entry.id   AF-A0A0D5YHH3-F1
#
_cell.length_a   1.000
_cell.length_b   1.000
_cell.length_c   1.000
_cell.angle_alpha   90.00
_cell.angle_beta   90.00
_cell.angle_gamma   90.00
#
_symmetry.space_group_name_H-M   'P 1'
#
loop_
_entity.id
_entity.type
_entity.pdbx_description
1 polymer ?
#
loop_
_entity_poly.entity_id
_entity_poly.type
_entity_poly.pdbx_seq_one_letter_code
_entity_poly.pdbx_strand_id
1 'polypeptide(L)'
;MLTLISATPGSGKTLKAVELIYECLNSGYVVYSNILGLKVPGVIQISSQEDWRDLDHFRRQNIEMLKTPIAVFYDEAHEHAAFAEKDLLKNYQIDRSDYDLDIDIINLDDSLSVTQKKQRIDEINRKYKAALDIKKEQIREIGTALSMHRHFGFDIFLITQSPKKLAAHILADVGTHLHLRRVFKMKRATIYEFPEAHATVSKAVRDDAINKTIWKFPKHLFGTYTSTEVDTHKQKIPLKYIIILVLVFIGIPSYVARSLWYDPLFGHKEKPVMVKKSQEIEETKQPQTTSQEMHKPVLNNKNDDLQLENQRIAIIVESSTDCYAKNSYGDFIDISVDECKKLSSKNNRMSFSKLKKEQYLQDNISVNNNDTVGYTQPVYPSETTL
;
A
#
# COMPACT_ATOMS: atom_id res chain seq x y z
N MET A 1 8.97 13.34 15.56
CA MET A 1 8.16 12.26 14.97
C MET A 1 9.07 11.10 14.58
N LEU A 2 8.71 9.84 14.89
CA LEU A 2 9.45 8.66 14.41
C LEU A 2 8.79 8.14 13.14
N THR A 3 9.54 8.19 12.04
CA THR A 3 9.06 7.85 10.70
C THR A 3 9.83 6.66 10.15
N LEU A 4 9.12 5.62 9.70
CA LEU A 4 9.70 4.48 9.00
C LEU A 4 9.53 4.65 7.49
N ILE A 5 10.61 4.57 6.73
CA ILE A 5 10.59 4.55 5.27
C ILE A 5 11.03 3.16 4.81
N SER A 6 10.09 2.38 4.27
CA SER A 6 10.37 1.00 3.84
C SER A 6 10.13 0.78 2.36
N ALA A 7 11.04 0.06 1.69
CA ALA A 7 10.88 -0.28 0.28
C ALA A 7 11.86 -1.37 -0.16
N THR A 8 11.47 -2.20 -1.13
CA THR A 8 12.45 -3.07 -1.79
C THR A 8 13.53 -2.25 -2.52
N PRO A 9 14.75 -2.79 -2.70
CA PRO A 9 15.81 -2.16 -3.49
C PRO A 9 15.31 -1.59 -4.82
N GLY A 10 15.85 -0.43 -5.20
CA GLY A 10 15.50 0.27 -6.43
C GLY A 10 14.15 1.00 -6.42
N SER A 11 13.41 1.02 -5.30
CA SER A 11 12.10 1.68 -5.21
C SER A 11 12.16 3.19 -4.96
N GLY A 12 13.36 3.75 -4.75
CA GLY A 12 13.56 5.18 -4.49
C GLY A 12 13.45 5.59 -3.01
N LYS A 13 13.66 4.65 -2.07
CA LYS A 13 13.63 4.91 -0.61
C LYS A 13 14.61 6.01 -0.19
N THR A 14 15.87 5.89 -0.61
CA THR A 14 16.91 6.90 -0.34
C THR A 14 16.58 8.23 -1.01
N LEU A 15 16.07 8.21 -2.24
CA LEU A 15 15.64 9.43 -2.93
C LEU A 15 14.51 10.15 -2.17
N LYS A 16 13.56 9.40 -1.59
CA LYS A 16 12.50 9.99 -0.75
C LYS A 16 13.05 10.53 0.57
N ALA A 17 14.02 9.84 1.18
CA ALA A 17 14.71 10.36 2.35
C ALA A 17 15.43 11.68 2.04
N VAL A 18 16.10 11.79 0.88
CA VAL A 18 16.75 13.03 0.44
C VAL A 18 15.75 14.16 0.23
N GLU A 19 14.57 13.88 -0.34
CA GLU A 19 13.48 14.86 -0.45
C GLU A 19 13.07 15.39 0.94
N LEU A 20 12.86 14.49 1.91
CA LEU A 20 12.52 14.85 3.30
C LEU A 20 13.66 15.61 4.00
N ILE A 21 14.92 15.28 3.72
CA ILE A 21 16.08 16.04 4.22
C ILE A 21 15.99 17.50 3.79
N TYR A 22 15.69 17.77 2.52
CA TYR A 22 15.52 19.14 2.03
C TYR A 22 14.32 19.84 2.71
N GLU A 23 13.20 19.14 2.90
CA GLU A 23 12.05 19.67 3.63
C GLU A 23 12.42 20.06 5.08
N CYS A 24 13.16 19.21 5.80
CA CYS A 24 13.66 19.49 7.14
C CYS A 24 14.62 20.69 7.16
N LEU A 25 15.60 20.74 6.25
CA LEU A 25 16.55 21.86 6.15
C LEU A 25 15.82 23.19 5.90
N ASN A 26 14.86 23.19 4.95
CA ASN A 26 14.05 24.37 4.65
C ASN A 26 13.17 24.81 5.82
N SER A 27 12.82 23.88 6.71
CA SER A 27 12.04 24.14 7.92
C SER A 27 12.90 24.54 9.12
N GLY A 28 14.22 24.71 8.93
CA GLY A 28 15.15 25.16 9.97
C GLY A 28 15.68 24.06 10.89
N TYR A 29 15.58 22.79 10.50
CA TYR A 29 16.14 21.68 11.27
C TYR A 29 17.66 21.61 11.12
N VAL A 30 18.33 21.20 12.20
CA VAL A 30 19.68 20.63 12.09
C VAL A 30 19.52 19.17 11.66
N VAL A 31 20.15 18.78 10.56
CA VAL A 31 19.94 17.46 9.94
C VAL A 31 21.19 16.61 10.02
N TYR A 32 21.04 15.40 10.57
CA TYR A 32 22.08 14.36 10.63
C TYR A 32 21.70 13.18 9.74
N SER A 33 22.67 12.58 9.03
CA SER A 33 22.42 11.39 8.23
C SER A 33 23.64 10.50 8.04
N ASN A 34 23.44 9.18 8.01
CA ASN A 34 24.47 8.20 7.59
C ASN A 34 24.32 7.77 6.11
N ILE A 35 23.48 8.44 5.30
CA ILE A 35 23.34 8.11 3.87
C ILE A 35 24.69 8.30 3.17
N LEU A 36 25.21 7.22 2.59
CA LEU A 36 26.50 7.23 1.93
C LEU A 36 26.51 8.10 0.66
N GLY A 37 27.55 8.91 0.53
CA GLY A 37 27.77 9.75 -0.66
C GLY A 37 26.74 10.86 -0.85
N LEU A 38 26.08 11.29 0.24
CA LEU A 38 25.17 12.43 0.27
C LEU A 38 25.96 13.74 0.04
N LYS A 39 25.49 14.57 -0.87
CA LYS A 39 26.09 15.85 -1.30
C LYS A 39 25.12 17.00 -1.09
N VAL A 40 24.46 17.01 0.07
CA VAL A 40 23.50 18.06 0.44
C VAL A 40 24.17 19.00 1.44
N PRO A 41 24.39 20.28 1.09
CA PRO A 41 24.94 21.26 2.04
C PRO A 41 24.07 21.39 3.29
N GLY A 42 24.69 21.47 4.46
CA GLY A 42 23.99 21.60 5.74
C GLY A 42 23.61 20.28 6.42
N VAL A 43 23.79 19.14 5.76
CA VAL A 43 23.64 17.82 6.41
C VAL A 43 24.94 17.42 7.09
N ILE A 44 24.86 17.02 8.35
CA ILE A 44 25.98 16.52 9.15
C ILE A 44 26.02 15.01 9.01
N GLN A 45 27.16 14.48 8.55
CA GLN A 45 27.30 13.03 8.37
C GLN A 45 27.56 12.35 9.71
N ILE A 46 26.85 11.25 9.97
CA ILE A 46 26.99 10.43 11.18
C ILE A 46 27.33 8.97 10.83
N SER A 47 27.80 8.23 11.83
CA SER A 47 28.06 6.80 11.69
C SER A 47 26.75 5.98 11.77
N SER A 48 26.77 4.73 11.29
CA SER A 48 25.61 3.83 11.41
C SER A 48 25.35 3.35 12.85
N GLN A 49 26.24 3.61 13.80
CA GLN A 49 26.09 3.28 15.23
C GLN A 49 25.95 4.53 16.10
N GLU A 50 25.70 5.69 15.48
CA GLU A 50 25.64 6.96 16.20
C GLU A 50 24.46 6.99 17.19
N ASP A 51 24.71 7.38 18.43
CA ASP A 51 23.66 7.61 19.41
C ASP A 51 22.99 8.96 19.14
N TRP A 52 21.72 8.91 18.71
CA TRP A 52 20.96 10.13 18.43
C TRP A 52 20.79 11.03 19.65
N ARG A 53 20.87 10.48 20.88
CA ARG A 53 20.69 11.22 22.13
C ARG A 53 21.79 12.26 22.35
N ASP A 54 22.96 12.06 21.75
CA ASP A 54 24.13 12.93 21.89
C ASP A 54 24.22 14.02 20.80
N LEU A 55 23.30 13.99 19.82
CA LEU A 55 23.28 14.94 18.71
C LEU A 55 22.70 16.31 19.07
N ASP A 56 22.40 16.56 20.35
CA ASP A 56 21.90 17.84 20.86
C ASP A 56 22.99 18.76 21.45
N HIS A 57 24.26 18.34 21.43
CA HIS A 57 25.36 19.05 22.11
C HIS A 57 25.48 20.53 21.71
N PHE A 58 25.19 20.88 20.46
CA PHE A 58 25.22 22.26 19.98
C PHE A 58 24.23 23.17 20.72
N ARG A 59 23.10 22.64 21.20
CA ARG A 59 22.11 23.38 21.99
C ARG A 59 22.67 23.84 23.34
N ARG A 60 23.62 23.09 23.89
CA ARG A 60 24.30 23.44 25.16
C ARG A 60 25.36 24.51 24.97
N GLN A 61 25.92 24.60 23.76
CA GLN A 61 26.96 25.57 23.42
C GLN A 61 26.37 26.90 22.93
N ASN A 62 25.21 26.86 22.27
CA ASN A 62 24.53 28.04 21.72
C ASN A 62 23.10 28.17 22.25
N ILE A 63 22.90 29.11 23.17
CA ILE A 63 21.60 29.38 23.83
C ILE A 63 20.51 29.74 22.83
N GLU A 64 20.84 30.42 21.73
CA GLU A 64 19.90 30.79 20.67
C GLU A 64 19.31 29.58 19.93
N MET A 65 20.04 28.46 19.93
CA MET A 65 19.65 27.22 19.24
C MET A 65 18.95 26.21 20.16
N LEU A 66 18.64 26.59 21.41
CA LEU A 66 18.07 25.68 22.41
C LEU A 66 16.77 25.00 21.96
N LYS A 67 15.96 25.70 21.15
CA LYS A 67 14.68 25.20 20.62
C LYS A 67 14.76 24.68 19.19
N THR A 68 15.95 24.68 18.57
CA THR A 68 16.11 24.27 17.18
C THR A 68 15.81 22.77 17.04
N PRO A 69 14.87 22.35 16.18
CA PRO A 69 14.53 20.94 16.02
C PRO A 69 15.64 20.19 15.29
N ILE A 70 15.77 18.89 15.60
CA ILE A 70 16.82 18.03 15.03
C ILE A 70 16.15 16.92 14.22
N ALA A 71 16.62 16.68 13.00
CA ALA A 71 16.19 15.54 12.19
C ALA A 71 17.35 14.55 12.01
N VAL A 72 17.11 13.27 12.26
CA VAL A 72 18.14 12.22 12.16
C VAL A 72 17.69 11.13 11.20
N PHE A 73 18.47 10.88 10.16
CA PHE A 73 18.18 9.91 9.11
C PHE A 73 19.15 8.73 9.17
N TYR A 74 18.64 7.56 9.57
CA TYR A 74 19.37 6.31 9.56
C TYR A 74 18.99 5.49 8.30
N ASP A 75 19.84 5.53 7.28
CA ASP A 75 19.83 4.58 6.17
C ASP A 75 20.29 3.20 6.62
N GLU A 76 19.63 2.20 6.04
CA GLU A 76 19.73 0.79 6.43
C GLU A 76 19.70 0.61 7.95
N ALA A 77 18.74 1.26 8.63
CA ALA A 77 18.64 1.37 10.10
C ALA A 77 18.81 0.05 10.89
N HIS A 78 18.50 -1.09 10.28
CA HIS A 78 18.77 -2.42 10.83
C HIS A 78 20.25 -2.79 11.02
N GLU A 79 21.19 -1.95 10.57
CA GLU A 79 22.61 -2.08 10.86
C GLU A 79 22.97 -1.52 12.24
N HIS A 80 22.16 -0.60 12.77
CA HIS A 80 22.36 -0.05 14.11
C HIS A 80 22.02 -1.10 15.16
N ALA A 81 22.94 -1.37 16.10
CA ALA A 81 22.81 -2.45 17.07
C ALA A 81 21.59 -2.31 17.99
N ALA A 82 21.17 -1.08 18.27
CA ALA A 82 19.97 -0.78 19.05
C ALA A 82 18.65 -0.97 18.30
N PHE A 83 18.65 -0.91 16.95
CA PHE A 83 17.42 -0.92 16.15
C PHE A 83 17.18 -2.27 15.47
N ALA A 84 18.21 -3.09 15.32
CA ALA A 84 18.15 -4.36 14.63
C ALA A 84 17.32 -5.41 15.40
N GLU A 85 16.50 -6.18 14.68
CA GLU A 85 15.86 -7.39 15.24
C GLU A 85 16.89 -8.47 15.58
N LYS A 86 18.01 -8.50 14.84
CA LYS A 86 19.11 -9.44 15.11
C LYS A 86 19.99 -8.91 16.24
N ASP A 87 20.47 -9.80 17.10
CA ASP A 87 21.45 -9.45 18.13
C ASP A 87 22.84 -9.19 17.49
N LEU A 88 23.08 -7.94 17.11
CA LEU A 88 24.36 -7.47 16.59
C LEU A 88 25.42 -7.34 17.70
N LEU A 89 25.03 -7.42 18.97
CA LEU A 89 25.92 -7.30 20.13
C LEU A 89 26.48 -8.64 20.62
N LYS A 90 26.14 -9.75 19.95
CA LYS A 90 26.59 -11.10 20.33
C LYS A 90 28.12 -11.19 20.45
N ASN A 91 28.84 -10.66 19.47
CA ASN A 91 30.30 -10.66 19.40
C ASN A 91 30.92 -9.31 19.81
N TYR A 92 30.14 -8.41 20.40
CA TYR A 92 30.65 -7.12 20.87
C TYR A 92 31.64 -7.34 22.01
N GLN A 93 32.77 -6.65 21.94
CA GLN A 93 33.85 -6.67 22.92
C GLN A 93 34.17 -5.23 23.30
N ILE A 94 34.52 -5.04 24.56
CA ILE A 94 35.07 -3.78 25.06
C ILE A 94 36.57 -3.92 25.17
N ASP A 95 37.27 -2.79 25.21
CA ASP A 95 38.71 -2.81 25.48
C ASP A 95 38.97 -3.55 26.79
N ARG A 96 39.88 -4.53 26.70
CA ARG A 96 40.25 -5.42 27.79
C ARG A 96 41.62 -5.07 28.36
N SER A 97 42.34 -4.13 27.77
CA SER A 97 43.74 -3.80 28.10
C SER A 97 43.98 -3.63 29.59
N ASP A 98 43.14 -2.84 30.28
CA ASP A 98 43.25 -2.61 31.72
C ASP A 98 43.06 -3.89 32.55
N TYR A 99 42.13 -4.76 32.16
CA TYR A 99 41.86 -6.04 32.84
C TYR A 99 43.00 -7.04 32.63
N ASP A 100 43.60 -7.04 31.44
CA ASP A 100 44.73 -7.92 31.13
C ASP A 100 45.97 -7.48 31.90
N LEU A 101 46.21 -6.17 32.03
CA LEU A 101 47.26 -5.62 32.90
C LEU A 101 47.05 -6.04 34.37
N ASP A 102 45.82 -5.95 34.90
CA ASP A 102 45.52 -6.39 36.27
C ASP A 102 45.79 -7.90 36.46
N ILE A 103 45.46 -8.73 35.46
CA ILE A 103 45.73 -10.18 35.48
C ILE A 103 47.23 -10.45 35.48
N ASP A 104 48.00 -9.73 34.65
CA ASP A 104 49.46 -9.88 34.57
C ASP A 104 50.13 -9.47 35.89
N ILE A 105 49.68 -8.39 36.53
CA ILE A 105 50.14 -7.98 37.86
C ILE A 105 49.91 -9.09 38.89
N ILE A 106 48.73 -9.73 38.89
CA ILE A 106 48.44 -10.85 39.79
C ILE A 106 49.30 -12.07 39.49
N ASN A 107 49.56 -12.35 38.22
CA ASN A 107 50.39 -13.49 37.81
C ASN A 107 51.85 -13.31 38.29
N LEU A 108 52.37 -12.07 38.27
CA LEU A 108 53.72 -11.73 38.71
C LEU A 108 53.88 -11.62 40.24
N ASP A 109 52.79 -11.61 41.02
CA ASP A 109 52.86 -11.52 42.47
C ASP A 109 53.27 -12.86 43.10
N ASP A 110 54.55 -12.99 43.46
CA ASP A 110 55.11 -14.19 44.09
C ASP A 110 54.58 -14.45 45.51
N SER A 111 53.89 -13.48 46.12
CA SER A 111 53.32 -13.64 47.47
C SER A 111 52.03 -14.45 47.49
N LEU A 112 51.38 -14.66 46.34
CA LEU A 112 50.09 -15.32 46.23
C LEU A 112 50.21 -16.81 45.88
N SER A 113 49.45 -17.65 46.59
CA SER A 113 49.26 -19.05 46.18
C SER A 113 48.52 -19.15 44.84
N VAL A 114 48.71 -20.27 44.15
CA VAL A 114 48.02 -20.58 42.89
C VAL A 114 46.49 -20.45 43.02
N THR A 115 45.92 -20.88 44.15
CA THR A 115 44.48 -20.77 44.41
C THR A 115 44.04 -19.32 44.58
N GLN A 116 44.82 -18.49 45.28
CA GLN A 116 44.53 -17.06 45.44
C GLN A 116 44.65 -16.31 44.11
N LYS A 117 45.66 -16.60 43.29
CA LYS A 117 45.81 -16.03 41.94
C LYS A 117 44.57 -16.32 41.10
N LYS A 118 44.14 -17.58 41.07
CA LYS A 118 42.93 -18.00 40.35
C LYS A 118 41.68 -17.24 40.83
N GLN A 119 41.47 -17.13 42.15
CA GLN A 119 40.33 -16.39 42.71
C GLN A 119 40.31 -14.92 42.28
N ARG A 120 41.46 -14.22 42.34
CA ARG A 120 41.55 -12.83 41.93
C ARG A 120 41.37 -12.64 40.42
N ILE A 121 41.92 -13.53 39.59
CA ILE A 121 41.73 -13.52 38.14
C ILE A 121 40.24 -13.74 37.78
N ASP A 122 39.56 -14.66 38.48
CA ASP A 122 38.13 -14.89 38.32
C ASP A 122 37.31 -13.63 38.69
N GLU A 123 37.71 -12.88 39.73
CA GLU A 123 37.09 -11.59 40.07
C GLU A 123 37.26 -10.54 38.96
N ILE A 124 38.45 -10.43 38.37
CA ILE A 124 38.69 -9.51 37.23
C ILE A 124 37.83 -9.91 36.03
N ASN A 125 37.80 -11.19 35.67
CA ASN A 125 36.98 -11.69 34.58
C ASN A 125 35.47 -11.40 34.81
N ARG A 126 35.00 -11.47 36.07
CA ARG A 126 33.64 -11.07 36.45
C ARG A 126 33.42 -9.57 36.25
N LYS A 127 34.36 -8.72 36.66
CA LYS A 127 34.30 -7.26 36.46
C LYS A 127 34.24 -6.91 34.97
N TYR A 128 35.09 -7.53 34.16
CA TYR A 128 35.07 -7.36 32.70
C TYR A 128 33.70 -7.74 32.10
N LYS A 129 33.18 -8.91 32.49
CA LYS A 129 31.85 -9.36 32.02
C LYS A 129 30.75 -8.38 32.40
N ALA A 130 30.74 -7.90 33.65
CA ALA A 130 29.77 -6.91 34.11
C ALA A 130 29.87 -5.59 33.32
N ALA A 131 31.08 -5.08 33.07
CA ALA A 131 31.30 -3.88 32.28
C ALA A 131 30.82 -4.07 30.82
N LEU A 132 31.09 -5.24 30.24
CA LEU A 132 30.62 -5.60 28.89
C LEU A 132 29.09 -5.62 28.83
N ASP A 133 28.43 -6.24 29.83
CA ASP A 133 26.97 -6.32 29.89
C ASP A 133 26.33 -4.92 30.05
N ILE A 134 26.91 -4.06 30.89
CA ILE A 134 26.49 -2.65 31.02
C ILE A 134 26.61 -1.92 29.69
N LYS A 135 27.72 -2.08 28.98
CA LYS A 135 27.93 -1.42 27.67
C LYS A 135 26.94 -1.89 26.62
N LYS A 136 26.65 -3.20 26.57
CA LYS A 136 25.62 -3.74 25.68
C LYS A 136 24.24 -3.15 26.00
N GLU A 137 23.92 -3.02 27.28
CA GLU A 137 22.65 -2.44 27.71
C GLU A 137 22.53 -0.96 27.36
N GLN A 138 23.59 -0.17 27.56
CA GLN A 138 23.66 1.23 27.11
C GLN A 138 23.36 1.38 25.61
N ILE A 139 23.86 0.45 24.78
CA ILE A 139 23.58 0.45 23.35
C ILE A 139 22.10 0.10 23.08
N ARG A 140 21.55 -0.91 23.76
CA ARG A 140 20.12 -1.27 23.59
C ARG A 140 19.18 -0.14 24.02
N GLU A 141 19.56 0.59 25.06
CA GLU A 141 18.80 1.74 25.57
C GLU A 141 18.61 2.85 24.52
N ILE A 142 19.54 3.00 23.57
CA ILE A 142 19.39 3.94 22.44
C ILE A 142 18.08 3.68 21.69
N GLY A 143 17.70 2.40 21.52
CA GLY A 143 16.49 1.97 20.85
C GLY A 143 15.25 2.20 21.70
N THR A 144 15.27 1.81 22.98
CA THR A 144 14.13 1.99 23.88
C THR A 144 13.83 3.46 24.18
N ALA A 145 14.86 4.30 24.17
CA ALA A 145 14.73 5.75 24.34
C ALA A 145 13.98 6.43 23.18
N LEU A 146 13.81 5.76 22.03
CA LEU A 146 13.06 6.34 20.91
C LEU A 146 11.64 6.74 21.31
N SER A 147 10.97 5.99 22.17
CA SER A 147 9.66 6.37 22.73
C SER A 147 9.58 7.83 23.23
N MET A 148 10.70 8.40 23.69
CA MET A 148 10.80 9.76 24.22
C MET A 148 11.42 10.78 23.24
N HIS A 149 11.73 10.41 22.00
CA HIS A 149 12.44 11.28 21.05
C HIS A 149 11.76 12.66 20.86
N ARG A 150 10.41 12.73 20.95
CA ARG A 150 9.65 13.98 20.78
C ARG A 150 9.88 14.96 21.92
N HIS A 151 10.05 14.47 23.13
CA HIS A 151 10.28 15.32 24.30
C HIS A 151 11.61 16.08 24.20
N PHE A 152 12.57 15.51 23.48
CA PHE A 152 13.88 16.10 23.21
C PHE A 152 13.94 16.87 21.88
N GLY A 153 12.81 17.05 21.19
CA GLY A 153 12.76 17.80 19.92
C GLY A 153 13.49 17.12 18.76
N PHE A 154 13.45 15.79 18.71
CA PHE A 154 13.99 14.99 17.61
C PHE A 154 12.88 14.45 16.70
N ASP A 155 13.13 14.54 15.39
CA ASP A 155 12.42 13.83 14.34
C ASP A 155 13.36 12.78 13.75
N ILE A 156 13.01 11.50 13.88
CA ILE A 156 13.89 10.39 13.52
C ILE A 156 13.28 9.64 12.34
N PHE A 157 14.10 9.39 11.33
CA PHE A 157 13.73 8.71 10.10
C PHE A 157 14.54 7.42 9.99
N LEU A 158 13.87 6.29 10.14
CA LEU A 158 14.45 4.96 9.97
C LEU A 158 14.16 4.49 8.55
N ILE A 159 15.20 4.29 7.76
CA ILE A 159 15.08 3.82 6.36
C ILE A 159 15.54 2.37 6.32
N THR A 160 14.73 1.49 5.75
CA THR A 160 15.05 0.06 5.67
C THR A 160 14.48 -0.58 4.43
N GLN A 161 15.10 -1.66 3.97
CA GLN A 161 14.51 -2.46 2.89
C GLN A 161 13.26 -3.24 3.33
N SER A 162 13.20 -3.61 4.61
CA SER A 162 12.11 -4.39 5.19
C SER A 162 11.91 -4.02 6.66
N PRO A 163 10.68 -3.70 7.09
CA PRO A 163 10.37 -3.42 8.48
C PRO A 163 10.77 -4.56 9.43
N LYS A 164 10.67 -5.83 9.00
CA LYS A 164 11.04 -7.02 9.81
C LYS A 164 12.51 -7.07 10.23
N LYS A 165 13.37 -6.25 9.65
CA LYS A 165 14.78 -6.18 10.03
C LYS A 165 14.99 -5.33 11.29
N LEU A 166 13.99 -4.52 11.66
CA LEU A 166 13.98 -3.70 12.85
C LEU A 166 13.31 -4.45 14.01
N ALA A 167 13.76 -4.17 15.22
CA ALA A 167 13.23 -4.79 16.42
C ALA A 167 11.76 -4.43 16.65
N ALA A 168 10.99 -5.37 17.20
CA ALA A 168 9.55 -5.18 17.39
C ALA A 168 9.19 -3.94 18.24
N HIS A 169 9.96 -3.65 19.30
CA HIS A 169 9.74 -2.47 20.14
C HIS A 169 9.95 -1.15 19.37
N ILE A 170 10.94 -1.11 18.46
CA ILE A 170 11.19 0.04 17.59
C ILE A 170 10.00 0.27 16.65
N LEU A 171 9.46 -0.79 16.07
CA LEU A 171 8.29 -0.70 15.19
C LEU A 171 7.04 -0.21 15.94
N ALA A 172 6.89 -0.57 17.23
CA ALA A 172 5.77 -0.12 18.06
C ALA A 172 5.78 1.40 18.31
N ASP A 173 6.98 2.02 18.36
CA ASP A 173 7.13 3.47 18.56
C ASP A 173 6.96 4.29 17.26
N VAL A 174 6.92 3.62 16.09
CA VAL A 174 6.78 4.30 14.79
C VAL A 174 5.38 4.90 14.68
N GLY A 175 5.32 6.23 14.60
CA GLY A 175 4.06 6.98 14.42
C GLY A 175 3.71 7.30 12.96
N THR A 176 4.60 6.98 12.01
CA THR A 176 4.33 7.15 10.58
C THR A 176 5.15 6.15 9.79
N HIS A 177 4.52 5.38 8.91
CA HIS A 177 5.21 4.44 8.04
C HIS A 177 4.89 4.73 6.57
N LEU A 178 5.93 5.10 5.82
CA LEU A 178 5.92 5.32 4.39
C LEU A 178 6.45 4.08 3.67
N HIS A 179 5.56 3.29 3.09
CA HIS A 179 5.94 2.14 2.28
C HIS A 179 5.96 2.49 0.78
N LEU A 180 7.13 2.44 0.17
CA LEU A 180 7.31 2.73 -1.25
C LEU A 180 7.25 1.45 -2.09
N ARG A 181 6.44 1.50 -3.15
CA ARG A 181 6.35 0.41 -4.14
C ARG A 181 6.56 0.94 -5.55
N ARG A 182 7.64 0.49 -6.20
CA ARG A 182 7.92 0.82 -7.61
C ARG A 182 7.43 -0.30 -8.53
N VAL A 183 6.48 0.02 -9.40
CA VAL A 183 5.91 -0.93 -10.37
C VAL A 183 6.55 -0.75 -11.75
N PHE A 184 6.87 -1.85 -12.43
CA PHE A 184 7.46 -1.89 -13.78
C PHE A 184 8.73 -1.04 -13.96
N LYS A 185 9.48 -0.79 -12.89
CA LYS A 185 10.70 0.04 -12.90
C LYS A 185 10.49 1.45 -13.47
N MET A 186 9.26 1.96 -13.47
CA MET A 186 8.96 3.34 -13.87
C MET A 186 9.70 4.33 -12.99
N LYS A 187 10.01 5.55 -13.47
CA LYS A 187 10.64 6.62 -12.68
C LYS A 187 9.65 7.29 -11.71
N ARG A 188 8.90 6.46 -10.99
CA ARG A 188 7.88 6.81 -9.99
C ARG A 188 7.66 5.63 -9.07
N ALA A 189 7.27 5.90 -7.83
CA ALA A 189 6.77 4.90 -6.89
C ALA A 189 5.39 5.31 -6.38
N THR A 190 4.63 4.34 -5.90
CA THR A 190 3.45 4.61 -5.09
C THR A 190 3.88 4.59 -3.64
N ILE A 191 3.59 5.66 -2.89
CA ILE A 191 3.79 5.74 -1.45
C ILE A 191 2.47 5.37 -0.79
N TYR A 192 2.53 4.40 0.12
CA TYR A 192 1.44 4.03 1.00
C TYR A 192 1.81 4.51 2.40
N GLU A 193 0.96 5.37 2.97
CA GLU A 193 1.19 5.99 4.27
C GLU A 193 0.29 5.35 5.32
N PHE A 194 0.89 4.98 6.44
CA PHE A 194 0.24 4.35 7.58
C PHE A 194 0.54 5.12 8.87
N PRO A 195 -0.39 5.14 9.83
CA PRO A 195 -0.18 5.79 11.12
C PRO A 195 0.70 4.96 12.08
N GLU A 196 0.96 3.70 11.71
CA GLU A 196 1.73 2.73 12.49
C GLU A 196 2.63 1.91 11.56
N ALA A 197 3.67 1.28 12.11
CA ALA A 197 4.49 0.36 11.33
C ALA A 197 3.79 -0.97 11.07
N HIS A 198 3.85 -1.43 9.82
CA HIS A 198 3.44 -2.78 9.44
C HIS A 198 4.65 -3.62 9.08
N ALA A 199 4.85 -4.72 9.81
CA ALA A 199 5.96 -5.65 9.56
C ALA A 199 5.92 -6.27 8.15
N THR A 200 4.72 -6.50 7.61
CA THR A 200 4.52 -7.02 6.24
C THR A 200 3.46 -6.21 5.52
N VAL A 201 3.82 -5.56 4.42
CA VAL A 201 2.88 -4.73 3.64
C VAL A 201 2.30 -5.53 2.47
N SER A 202 1.32 -6.38 2.79
CA SER A 202 0.59 -7.21 1.80
C SER A 202 -0.32 -6.36 0.90
N LYS A 203 -1.05 -6.98 -0.03
CA LYS A 203 -2.03 -6.23 -0.84
C LYS A 203 -3.15 -5.64 0.03
N ALA A 204 -3.72 -6.43 0.94
CA ALA A 204 -4.78 -5.99 1.84
C ALA A 204 -4.30 -4.81 2.70
N VAL A 205 -3.14 -4.95 3.34
CA VAL A 205 -2.54 -3.86 4.14
C VAL A 205 -2.36 -2.59 3.33
N ARG A 206 -1.92 -2.67 2.06
CA ARG A 206 -1.80 -1.49 1.20
C ARG A 206 -3.13 -0.83 0.85
N ASP A 207 -4.23 -1.58 0.88
CA ASP A 207 -5.55 -1.04 0.61
C ASP A 207 -6.11 -0.30 1.85
N ASP A 208 -5.58 -0.60 3.05
CA ASP A 208 -5.88 0.07 4.32
C ASP A 208 -5.04 1.34 4.56
N ALA A 209 -4.14 1.71 3.63
CA ALA A 209 -3.30 2.90 3.77
C ALA A 209 -4.15 4.17 3.85
N ILE A 210 -3.83 5.07 4.80
CA ILE A 210 -4.54 6.34 4.98
C ILE A 210 -4.40 7.19 3.71
N ASN A 211 -3.20 7.21 3.15
CA ASN A 211 -2.91 7.95 1.93
C ASN A 211 -2.15 7.08 0.92
N LYS A 212 -2.48 7.28 -0.35
CA LYS A 212 -1.88 6.58 -1.48
C LYS A 212 -1.53 7.59 -2.56
N THR A 213 -0.25 7.94 -2.62
CA THR A 213 0.25 8.96 -3.55
C THR A 213 1.13 8.36 -4.62
N ILE A 214 1.01 8.84 -5.86
CA ILE A 214 1.95 8.52 -6.93
C ILE A 214 3.06 9.57 -6.89
N TRP A 215 4.22 9.16 -6.42
CA TRP A 215 5.39 10.02 -6.31
C TRP A 215 6.31 9.82 -7.52
N LYS A 216 6.48 10.87 -8.31
CA LYS A 216 7.41 10.89 -9.44
C LYS A 216 8.80 11.22 -8.93
N PHE A 217 9.80 10.48 -9.39
CA PHE A 217 11.17 10.67 -8.91
C PHE A 217 11.70 12.05 -9.31
N PRO A 218 12.07 12.91 -8.34
CA PRO A 218 12.53 14.27 -8.63
C PRO A 218 13.88 14.22 -9.34
N LYS A 219 13.92 14.68 -10.59
CA LYS A 219 15.14 14.59 -11.43
C LYS A 219 16.33 15.36 -10.84
N HIS A 220 16.07 16.46 -10.14
CA HIS A 220 17.10 17.32 -9.57
C HIS A 220 17.83 16.68 -8.36
N LEU A 221 17.23 15.66 -7.73
CA LEU A 221 17.82 14.98 -6.57
C LEU A 221 18.75 13.81 -6.92
N PHE A 222 18.79 13.35 -8.18
CA PHE A 222 19.67 12.23 -8.55
C PHE A 222 21.16 12.57 -8.50
N GLY A 223 21.54 13.85 -8.48
CA GLY A 223 22.93 14.30 -8.36
C GLY A 223 23.39 14.53 -6.92
N THR A 224 22.46 14.55 -5.96
CA THR A 224 22.73 14.94 -4.56
C THR A 224 23.05 13.74 -3.68
N TYR A 225 23.03 12.52 -4.22
CA TYR A 225 23.55 11.33 -3.54
C TYR A 225 24.11 10.33 -4.55
N THR A 226 25.02 9.46 -4.10
CA THR A 226 25.58 8.38 -4.93
C THR A 226 24.88 7.08 -4.59
N SER A 227 24.02 6.57 -5.50
CA SER A 227 23.40 5.26 -5.30
C SER A 227 24.40 4.15 -5.60
N THR A 228 24.54 3.18 -4.69
CA THR A 228 25.38 1.99 -4.86
C THR A 228 24.69 0.85 -5.62
N GLU A 229 23.40 1.00 -5.98
CA GLU A 229 22.70 0.02 -6.79
C GLU A 229 23.13 0.17 -8.27
N VAL A 230 23.99 -0.73 -8.75
CA VAL A 230 24.36 -0.82 -10.16
C VAL A 230 23.07 -0.94 -10.99
N ASP A 231 22.83 0.04 -11.85
CA ASP A 231 21.61 0.27 -12.62
C ASP A 231 21.42 -0.83 -13.71
N THR A 232 21.25 -2.08 -13.29
CA THR A 232 21.28 -3.29 -14.14
C THR A 232 19.96 -3.58 -14.85
N HIS A 233 19.00 -2.67 -14.78
CA HIS A 233 17.59 -3.06 -14.89
C HIS A 233 16.76 -2.07 -15.72
N LYS A 234 16.68 -2.35 -17.03
CA LYS A 234 15.87 -1.62 -18.01
C LYS A 234 14.36 -1.69 -17.70
N GLN A 235 13.64 -0.61 -18.02
CA GLN A 235 12.18 -0.55 -17.94
C GLN A 235 11.56 -1.64 -18.84
N LYS A 236 10.71 -2.49 -18.26
CA LYS A 236 10.01 -3.53 -19.00
C LYS A 236 8.54 -3.48 -18.62
N ILE A 237 7.74 -2.87 -19.49
CA ILE A 237 6.29 -2.98 -19.42
C ILE A 237 5.92 -4.33 -20.03
N PRO A 238 5.16 -5.20 -19.34
CA PRO A 238 4.80 -6.51 -19.88
C PRO A 238 4.03 -6.40 -21.19
N LEU A 239 4.40 -7.20 -22.21
CA LEU A 239 3.85 -7.15 -23.57
C LEU A 239 2.31 -7.23 -23.60
N LYS A 240 1.69 -7.98 -22.69
CA LYS A 240 0.22 -8.10 -22.61
C LYS A 240 -0.50 -6.75 -22.53
N TYR A 241 0.07 -5.77 -21.83
CA TYR A 241 -0.53 -4.44 -21.73
C TYR A 241 -0.36 -3.63 -23.01
N ILE A 242 0.76 -3.82 -23.71
CA ILE A 242 1.02 -3.19 -25.02
C ILE A 242 0.07 -3.78 -26.08
N ILE A 243 -0.12 -5.11 -26.09
CA ILE A 243 -1.02 -5.80 -27.01
C ILE A 243 -2.47 -5.34 -26.80
N ILE A 244 -2.93 -5.25 -25.54
CA ILE A 244 -4.27 -4.72 -25.23
C ILE A 244 -4.40 -3.27 -25.72
N LEU A 245 -3.40 -2.43 -25.48
CA LEU A 245 -3.42 -1.02 -25.92
C LEU A 245 -3.47 -0.92 -27.45
N VAL A 246 -2.67 -1.70 -28.17
CA VAL A 246 -2.70 -1.77 -29.64
C VAL A 246 -4.05 -2.29 -30.13
N LEU A 247 -4.62 -3.31 -29.50
CA LEU A 247 -5.93 -3.84 -29.89
C LEU A 247 -7.03 -2.78 -29.70
N VAL A 248 -7.05 -2.07 -28.57
CA VAL A 248 -8.08 -1.07 -28.28
C VAL A 248 -7.95 0.18 -29.15
N PHE A 249 -6.73 0.71 -29.35
CA PHE A 249 -6.53 1.99 -30.05
C PHE A 249 -6.22 1.85 -31.54
N ILE A 250 -5.76 0.68 -32.00
CA ILE A 250 -5.39 0.46 -33.40
C ILE A 250 -6.25 -0.67 -33.98
N GLY A 251 -6.40 -1.79 -33.29
CA GLY A 251 -7.14 -2.96 -33.76
C GLY A 251 -8.63 -2.70 -33.96
N ILE A 252 -9.33 -2.22 -32.93
CA ILE A 252 -10.77 -1.93 -33.00
C ILE A 252 -11.06 -0.79 -33.99
N PRO A 253 -10.37 0.36 -33.95
CA PRO A 253 -10.61 1.43 -34.92
C PRO A 253 -10.27 1.05 -36.36
N SER A 254 -9.20 0.28 -36.60
CA SER A 254 -8.87 -0.20 -37.95
C SER A 254 -9.88 -1.25 -38.45
N TYR A 255 -10.40 -2.12 -37.58
CA TYR A 255 -11.45 -3.05 -37.94
C TYR A 255 -12.76 -2.33 -38.29
N VAL A 256 -13.16 -1.33 -37.49
CA VAL A 256 -14.35 -0.51 -37.75
C VAL A 256 -14.18 0.33 -39.02
N ALA A 257 -13.03 0.97 -39.21
CA ALA A 257 -12.74 1.74 -40.44
C ALA A 257 -12.76 0.83 -41.67
N ARG A 258 -12.20 -0.39 -41.57
CA ARG A 258 -12.25 -1.39 -42.63
C ARG A 258 -13.68 -1.84 -42.91
N SER A 259 -14.49 -2.15 -41.88
CA SER A 259 -15.88 -2.56 -42.09
C SER A 259 -16.70 -1.45 -42.75
N LEU A 260 -16.46 -0.18 -42.40
CA LEU A 260 -17.12 0.97 -43.03
C LEU A 260 -16.65 1.22 -44.48
N TRP A 261 -15.45 0.80 -44.85
CA TRP A 261 -14.93 0.92 -46.22
C TRP A 261 -15.38 -0.21 -47.16
N TYR A 262 -15.61 -1.41 -46.61
CA TYR A 262 -16.00 -2.60 -47.38
C TYR A 262 -17.52 -2.84 -47.41
N ASP A 263 -18.28 -2.42 -46.40
CA ASP A 263 -19.74 -2.42 -46.42
C ASP A 263 -20.28 -0.99 -46.61
N PRO A 264 -20.99 -0.68 -47.71
CA PRO A 264 -21.62 0.61 -47.90
C PRO A 264 -22.93 0.66 -47.09
N LEU A 265 -22.81 0.66 -45.77
CA LEU A 265 -23.95 0.92 -44.86
C LEU A 265 -24.43 2.38 -44.95
N PHE A 266 -23.65 3.24 -45.61
CA PHE A 266 -24.09 4.51 -46.18
C PHE A 266 -23.88 4.48 -47.71
N GLY A 267 -24.64 3.62 -48.39
CA GLY A 267 -24.69 3.58 -49.84
C GLY A 267 -25.15 4.94 -50.39
N HIS A 268 -24.22 5.65 -51.03
CA HIS A 268 -24.55 6.76 -51.92
C HIS A 268 -25.47 6.25 -53.04
N LYS A 269 -26.75 6.60 -52.97
CA LYS A 269 -27.65 6.49 -54.12
C LYS A 269 -27.36 7.66 -55.05
N GLU A 270 -26.47 7.48 -56.00
CA GLU A 270 -26.57 8.24 -57.25
C GLU A 270 -27.64 7.56 -58.11
N LYS A 271 -28.79 8.21 -58.25
CA LYS A 271 -29.72 7.93 -59.35
C LYS A 271 -29.53 9.02 -60.40
N PRO A 272 -29.24 8.68 -61.67
CA PRO A 272 -29.24 9.65 -62.74
C PRO A 272 -30.67 10.18 -63.00
N VAL A 273 -30.72 11.47 -63.33
CA VAL A 273 -31.90 12.26 -63.69
C VAL A 273 -32.54 11.69 -64.96
N MET A 274 -33.85 11.43 -64.93
CA MET A 274 -34.71 11.56 -66.13
C MET A 274 -36.06 12.16 -65.75
N VAL A 275 -36.38 13.26 -66.42
CA VAL A 275 -37.62 14.02 -66.39
C VAL A 275 -38.70 13.29 -67.21
N LYS A 276 -39.89 13.09 -66.63
CA LYS A 276 -41.17 13.19 -67.36
C LYS A 276 -42.36 13.35 -66.41
N LYS A 277 -43.40 13.98 -66.97
CA LYS A 277 -44.43 14.85 -66.38
C LYS A 277 -45.67 14.09 -65.86
N SER A 278 -46.23 14.63 -64.78
CA SER A 278 -47.60 14.61 -64.22
C SER A 278 -48.64 13.57 -64.68
N GLN A 279 -49.31 12.90 -63.73
CA GLN A 279 -50.68 13.23 -63.27
C GLN A 279 -51.11 12.35 -62.07
N GLU A 280 -52.04 12.91 -61.30
CA GLU A 280 -52.57 12.52 -59.99
C GLU A 280 -53.78 11.56 -60.13
N ILE A 281 -54.04 10.76 -59.08
CA ILE A 281 -55.36 10.42 -58.46
C ILE A 281 -55.32 9.04 -57.75
N GLU A 282 -55.55 9.13 -56.44
CA GLU A 282 -56.33 8.31 -55.49
C GLU A 282 -56.33 6.77 -55.44
N GLU A 283 -56.12 6.33 -54.20
CA GLU A 283 -56.89 5.36 -53.39
C GLU A 283 -56.94 3.84 -53.68
N THR A 284 -56.67 3.15 -52.57
CA THR A 284 -57.35 1.97 -52.00
C THR A 284 -56.93 0.53 -52.34
N LYS A 285 -56.64 -0.16 -51.22
CA LYS A 285 -57.01 -1.53 -50.84
C LYS A 285 -56.19 -2.72 -51.39
N GLN A 286 -55.45 -3.32 -50.45
CA GLN A 286 -55.24 -4.77 -50.22
C GLN A 286 -56.50 -5.64 -50.48
N PRO A 287 -56.51 -7.02 -50.48
CA PRO A 287 -55.52 -7.96 -49.91
C PRO A 287 -55.38 -9.33 -50.67
N GLN A 288 -54.68 -10.29 -50.03
CA GLN A 288 -54.84 -11.78 -50.11
C GLN A 288 -54.17 -12.55 -51.27
N THR A 289 -53.70 -13.80 -51.16
CA THR A 289 -53.31 -14.79 -50.12
C THR A 289 -52.79 -16.01 -50.93
N THR A 290 -51.96 -16.88 -50.32
CA THR A 290 -51.85 -18.36 -50.48
C THR A 290 -50.37 -18.74 -50.34
N SER A 291 -49.86 -19.10 -49.15
CA SER A 291 -50.10 -20.32 -48.34
C SER A 291 -49.42 -21.56 -48.92
N GLN A 292 -48.43 -22.07 -48.17
CA GLN A 292 -48.09 -23.48 -47.87
C GLN A 292 -46.77 -23.46 -47.06
N GLU A 293 -46.80 -23.59 -45.72
CA GLU A 293 -46.65 -24.83 -44.93
C GLU A 293 -45.40 -25.66 -45.27
N MET A 294 -44.63 -26.24 -44.36
CA MET A 294 -44.47 -26.20 -42.91
C MET A 294 -43.19 -27.01 -42.60
N HIS A 295 -42.23 -26.47 -41.84
CA HIS A 295 -41.56 -27.19 -40.74
C HIS A 295 -40.57 -26.29 -39.95
N LYS A 296 -41.07 -25.87 -38.77
CA LYS A 296 -40.43 -25.57 -37.46
C LYS A 296 -39.16 -24.70 -37.39
N PRO A 297 -39.24 -23.50 -36.76
CA PRO A 297 -38.07 -22.72 -36.33
C PRO A 297 -37.63 -23.11 -34.91
N VAL A 298 -36.31 -23.16 -34.67
CA VAL A 298 -35.74 -22.98 -33.33
C VAL A 298 -35.65 -21.48 -33.10
N LEU A 299 -36.62 -20.94 -32.35
CA LEU A 299 -36.71 -19.52 -32.02
C LEU A 299 -35.75 -19.19 -30.88
N ASN A 300 -35.00 -18.10 -31.06
CA ASN A 300 -34.19 -17.44 -30.04
C ASN A 300 -35.08 -16.92 -28.90
N ASN A 301 -34.99 -17.53 -27.72
CA ASN A 301 -35.69 -17.09 -26.50
C ASN A 301 -34.76 -16.29 -25.57
N LYS A 302 -34.30 -15.12 -26.00
CA LYS A 302 -33.49 -14.23 -25.12
C LYS A 302 -34.33 -13.50 -24.06
N ASN A 303 -35.62 -13.29 -24.31
CA ASN A 303 -36.51 -12.58 -23.39
C ASN A 303 -37.03 -13.51 -22.27
N ASP A 304 -37.31 -14.78 -22.60
CA ASP A 304 -37.78 -15.77 -21.63
C ASP A 304 -36.70 -16.13 -20.60
N ASP A 305 -35.44 -16.23 -21.03
CA ASP A 305 -34.31 -16.55 -20.14
C ASP A 305 -34.06 -15.47 -19.07
N LEU A 306 -34.27 -14.20 -19.41
CA LEU A 306 -34.11 -13.08 -18.48
C LEU A 306 -35.29 -12.99 -17.49
N GLN A 307 -36.51 -13.24 -17.95
CA GLN A 307 -37.69 -13.31 -17.09
C GLN A 307 -37.59 -14.48 -16.10
N LEU A 308 -37.08 -15.63 -16.54
CA LEU A 308 -36.83 -16.79 -15.68
C LEU A 308 -35.78 -16.49 -14.59
N GLU A 309 -34.72 -15.75 -14.93
CA GLU A 309 -33.67 -15.38 -13.98
C GLU A 309 -34.15 -14.33 -12.96
N ASN A 310 -35.03 -13.41 -13.36
CA ASN A 310 -35.61 -12.41 -12.46
C ASN A 310 -36.52 -13.03 -11.39
N GLN A 311 -37.19 -14.14 -11.70
CA GLN A 311 -38.04 -14.89 -10.76
C GLN A 311 -37.26 -15.93 -9.95
N ARG A 312 -35.96 -16.09 -10.21
CA ARG A 312 -35.13 -17.10 -9.54
C ARG A 312 -34.61 -16.58 -8.19
N ILE A 313 -34.96 -17.28 -7.13
CA ILE A 313 -34.42 -17.02 -5.79
C ILE A 313 -32.92 -17.34 -5.80
N ALA A 314 -32.10 -16.37 -5.43
CA ALA A 314 -30.64 -16.50 -5.32
C ALA A 314 -30.15 -16.36 -3.88
N ILE A 315 -30.87 -15.62 -3.05
CA ILE A 315 -30.57 -15.40 -1.64
C ILE A 315 -31.88 -15.41 -0.84
N ILE A 316 -31.86 -16.04 0.32
CA ILE A 316 -32.93 -15.97 1.32
C ILE A 316 -32.32 -15.39 2.58
N VAL A 317 -32.99 -14.40 3.17
CA VAL A 317 -32.57 -13.76 4.41
C VAL A 317 -33.70 -13.94 5.42
N GLU A 318 -33.42 -14.70 6.47
CA GLU A 318 -34.34 -14.92 7.60
C GLU A 318 -33.78 -14.23 8.84
N SER A 319 -34.65 -13.50 9.53
CA SER A 319 -34.42 -12.91 10.85
C SER A 319 -35.46 -13.46 11.84
N SER A 320 -35.34 -13.10 13.12
CA SER A 320 -36.28 -13.53 14.17
C SER A 320 -37.72 -13.10 13.92
N THR A 321 -37.95 -12.02 13.15
CA THR A 321 -39.27 -11.43 12.90
C THR A 321 -39.73 -11.44 11.44
N ASP A 322 -38.85 -11.70 10.47
CA ASP A 322 -39.17 -11.56 9.05
C ASP A 322 -38.32 -12.49 8.15
N CYS A 323 -38.84 -12.83 6.97
CA CYS A 323 -38.14 -13.64 5.97
C CYS A 323 -38.47 -13.15 4.56
N TYR A 324 -37.45 -12.79 3.79
CA TYR A 324 -37.60 -12.37 2.40
C TYR A 324 -36.55 -12.98 1.47
N ALA A 325 -36.89 -13.09 0.18
CA ALA A 325 -36.02 -13.62 -0.87
C ALA A 325 -35.59 -12.53 -1.86
N LYS A 326 -34.39 -12.70 -2.41
CA LYS A 326 -33.83 -11.84 -3.45
C LYS A 326 -33.33 -12.64 -4.64
N ASN A 327 -33.46 -12.05 -5.82
CA ASN A 327 -32.88 -12.58 -7.06
C ASN A 327 -31.35 -12.33 -7.12
N SER A 328 -30.72 -12.75 -8.21
CA SER A 328 -29.26 -12.59 -8.40
C SER A 328 -28.80 -11.14 -8.64
N TYR A 329 -29.75 -10.23 -8.92
CA TYR A 329 -29.51 -8.80 -9.12
C TYR A 329 -29.76 -7.96 -7.85
N GLY A 330 -30.44 -8.53 -6.84
CA GLY A 330 -30.71 -7.90 -5.54
C GLY A 330 -32.14 -7.42 -5.34
N ASP A 331 -33.02 -7.64 -6.32
CA ASP A 331 -34.44 -7.27 -6.22
C ASP A 331 -35.22 -8.28 -5.37
N PHE A 332 -36.26 -7.79 -4.69
CA PHE A 332 -37.14 -8.62 -3.88
C PHE A 332 -38.01 -9.50 -4.77
N ILE A 333 -38.12 -10.78 -4.42
CA ILE A 333 -39.05 -11.71 -5.05
C ILE A 333 -40.24 -11.86 -4.09
N ASP A 334 -41.44 -11.71 -4.65
CA ASP A 334 -42.68 -11.90 -3.92
C ASP A 334 -42.89 -13.40 -3.61
N ILE A 335 -42.70 -13.77 -2.34
CA ILE A 335 -42.94 -15.12 -1.81
C ILE A 335 -43.60 -15.02 -0.43
N SER A 336 -44.35 -16.05 -0.05
CA SER A 336 -44.95 -16.09 1.28
C SER A 336 -43.90 -16.31 2.38
N VAL A 337 -44.13 -15.73 3.57
CA VAL A 337 -43.21 -15.85 4.72
C VAL A 337 -43.01 -17.32 5.14
N ASP A 338 -44.04 -18.14 5.08
CA ASP A 338 -43.96 -19.57 5.41
C ASP A 338 -43.11 -20.35 4.41
N GLU A 339 -43.23 -20.03 3.12
CA GLU A 339 -42.41 -20.62 2.06
C GLU A 339 -40.95 -20.19 2.15
N CYS A 340 -40.71 -18.92 2.50
CA CYS A 340 -39.37 -18.37 2.73
C CYS A 340 -38.62 -19.13 3.84
N LYS A 341 -39.27 -19.34 5.00
CA LYS A 341 -38.68 -20.09 6.13
C LYS A 341 -38.44 -21.56 5.81
N LYS A 342 -39.31 -22.17 5.01
CA LYS A 342 -39.15 -23.56 4.53
C LYS A 342 -37.95 -23.71 3.59
N LEU A 343 -37.64 -22.69 2.81
CA LEU A 343 -36.48 -22.68 1.91
C LEU A 343 -35.18 -22.35 2.65
N SER A 344 -35.22 -21.48 3.67
CA SER A 344 -34.10 -21.16 4.57
C SER A 344 -33.57 -22.40 5.32
N SER A 345 -34.47 -23.26 5.79
CA SER A 345 -34.11 -24.48 6.54
C SER A 345 -33.53 -25.62 5.69
N LYS A 346 -33.54 -25.53 4.35
CA LYS A 346 -32.97 -26.54 3.45
C LYS A 346 -31.59 -26.14 2.96
N ASN A 347 -30.58 -26.91 3.38
CA ASN A 347 -29.18 -26.64 3.07
C ASN A 347 -28.79 -27.11 1.64
N ASN A 348 -29.34 -26.45 0.62
CA ASN A 348 -28.95 -26.68 -0.79
C ASN A 348 -28.26 -25.44 -1.35
N ARG A 349 -27.04 -25.62 -1.87
CA ARG A 349 -26.29 -24.55 -2.54
C ARG A 349 -26.92 -24.27 -3.90
N MET A 350 -27.43 -23.06 -4.09
CA MET A 350 -28.01 -22.62 -5.36
C MET A 350 -26.91 -22.45 -6.42
N SER A 351 -27.19 -22.83 -7.66
CA SER A 351 -26.27 -22.66 -8.79
C SER A 351 -26.10 -21.17 -9.14
N PHE A 352 -24.88 -20.79 -9.55
CA PHE A 352 -24.62 -19.43 -10.04
C PHE A 352 -25.40 -19.15 -11.33
N SER A 353 -25.86 -17.91 -11.49
CA SER A 353 -26.55 -17.43 -12.69
C SER A 353 -25.69 -17.65 -13.95
N LYS A 354 -26.31 -18.03 -15.06
CA LYS A 354 -25.63 -18.19 -16.37
C LYS A 354 -25.62 -16.90 -17.21
N LEU A 355 -26.25 -15.81 -16.75
CA LEU A 355 -26.34 -14.54 -17.48
C LEU A 355 -25.32 -13.52 -16.95
N LYS A 356 -24.61 -12.84 -17.86
CA LYS A 356 -23.60 -11.82 -17.53
C LYS A 356 -24.27 -10.53 -17.06
N LYS A 357 -23.73 -9.94 -15.98
CA LYS A 357 -24.18 -8.71 -15.28
C LYS A 357 -24.31 -7.43 -16.14
N GLU A 358 -23.92 -7.45 -17.42
CA GLU A 358 -23.79 -6.26 -18.25
C GLU A 358 -25.12 -5.69 -18.80
N GLN A 359 -26.23 -6.43 -18.74
CA GLN A 359 -27.51 -5.99 -19.33
C GLN A 359 -28.44 -5.20 -18.37
N TYR A 360 -28.33 -5.33 -17.05
CA TYR A 360 -29.30 -4.73 -16.10
C TYR A 360 -29.09 -3.23 -15.84
N LEU A 361 -27.94 -2.68 -16.22
CA LEU A 361 -27.60 -1.27 -15.96
C LEU A 361 -28.16 -0.29 -17.00
N GLN A 362 -28.72 -0.77 -18.12
CA GLN A 362 -29.23 0.11 -19.18
C GLN A 362 -30.71 0.47 -19.02
N ASP A 363 -31.53 -0.37 -18.38
CA ASP A 363 -32.97 -0.13 -18.27
C ASP A 363 -33.39 0.71 -17.05
N ASN A 364 -32.55 0.78 -16.00
CA ASN A 364 -32.87 1.55 -14.77
C ASN A 364 -32.33 2.99 -14.76
N ILE A 365 -31.76 3.48 -15.87
CA ILE A 365 -31.28 4.88 -15.99
C ILE A 365 -32.34 5.79 -16.63
N SER A 366 -33.44 5.26 -17.16
CA SER A 366 -34.44 6.05 -17.89
C SER A 366 -35.76 6.31 -17.15
N VAL A 367 -35.90 5.93 -15.88
CA VAL A 367 -37.12 6.20 -15.09
C VAL A 367 -36.77 6.70 -13.68
N ASN A 368 -37.36 7.84 -13.32
CA ASN A 368 -37.36 8.54 -12.02
C ASN A 368 -36.20 9.51 -11.73
N ASN A 369 -36.32 10.70 -12.31
CA ASN A 369 -35.55 11.91 -11.96
C ASN A 369 -36.34 12.86 -11.02
N ASN A 370 -37.17 12.38 -10.10
CA ASN A 370 -37.99 13.29 -9.27
C ASN A 370 -38.35 12.83 -7.85
N ASP A 371 -37.51 12.04 -7.18
CA ASP A 371 -37.68 11.79 -5.73
C ASP A 371 -36.46 12.30 -4.95
N THR A 372 -36.57 13.52 -4.42
CA THR A 372 -35.68 13.99 -3.34
C THR A 372 -36.02 13.23 -2.06
N VAL A 373 -35.32 12.11 -1.83
CA VAL A 373 -35.35 11.43 -0.53
C VAL A 373 -34.44 12.20 0.43
N GLY A 374 -35.05 13.01 1.30
CA GLY A 374 -34.35 13.71 2.37
C GLY A 374 -33.82 12.72 3.41
N TYR A 375 -32.53 12.80 3.70
CA TYR A 375 -31.90 12.06 4.79
C TYR A 375 -32.09 12.81 6.11
N THR A 376 -32.90 12.25 7.01
CA THR A 376 -32.93 12.66 8.43
C THR A 376 -31.97 11.78 9.22
N GLN A 377 -31.04 12.41 9.96
CA GLN A 377 -30.13 11.68 10.85
C GLN A 377 -30.91 10.97 11.97
N PRO A 378 -30.51 9.74 12.36
CA PRO A 378 -31.11 9.07 13.50
C PRO A 378 -30.76 9.79 14.81
N VAL A 379 -31.78 10.03 15.64
CA VAL A 379 -31.60 10.53 17.01
C VAL A 379 -31.32 9.33 17.90
N TYR A 380 -30.14 9.31 18.53
CA TYR A 380 -29.79 8.31 19.53
C TYR A 380 -30.38 8.69 20.90
N PRO A 381 -30.96 7.75 21.65
CA PRO A 381 -31.40 8.02 23.02
C PRO A 381 -30.18 8.35 23.89
N SER A 382 -30.27 9.44 24.63
CA SER A 382 -29.28 9.84 25.63
C SER A 382 -29.22 8.78 26.73
N GLU A 383 -28.02 8.24 26.97
CA GLU A 383 -27.75 7.40 28.14
C GLU A 383 -28.12 8.17 29.40
N THR A 384 -29.15 7.71 30.09
CA THR A 384 -29.41 8.09 31.48
C THR A 384 -29.84 6.83 32.22
N THR A 385 -29.06 6.51 33.26
CA THR A 385 -29.40 5.66 34.42
C THR A 385 -29.72 4.20 34.15
N LEU A 386 -28.77 3.30 34.44
CA LEU A 386 -28.56 2.70 35.77
C LEU A 386 -27.23 1.93 35.85
#